data_AF-A0A353TG52-F1
#
_entry.id   AF-A0A353TG52-F1
#
_cell.length_a   1.000
_cell.length_b   1.000
_cell.length_c   1.000
_cell.angle_alpha   90.00
_cell.angle_beta   90.00
_cell.angle_gamma   90.00
#
_symmetry.space_group_name_H-M   'P 1'
#
loop_
_entity.id
_entity.type
_entity.pdbx_description
1 polymer ?
#
loop_
_entity_poly.entity_id
_entity_poly.type
_entity_poly.pdbx_seq_one_letter_code
_entity_poly.pdbx_strand_id
1 'polypeptide(L)'
;MKEAVENFLPVERDLFFALNGSDSIFLDNLFWTFTGRYVWVPLLLFLVVVFFYKSPRREGILATVFLILLFALCDQVSSGLFKP
;
A
#
# COMPACT_ATOMS: atom_id res chain seq x y z
N MET A 1 8.85 -9.85 -23.70
CA MET A 1 7.92 -9.09 -22.82
C MET A 1 6.47 -9.48 -23.08
N LYS A 2 5.94 -9.36 -24.32
CA LYS A 2 4.57 -9.82 -24.66
C LYS A 2 4.27 -11.26 -24.26
N GLU A 3 5.15 -12.19 -24.63
CA GLU A 3 4.98 -13.62 -24.34
C GLU A 3 4.96 -13.93 -22.84
N ALA A 4 5.81 -13.25 -22.05
CA ALA A 4 5.82 -13.39 -20.60
C ALA A 4 4.55 -12.86 -19.94
N VAL A 5 3.99 -11.76 -20.46
CA VAL A 5 2.70 -11.21 -20.00
C VAL A 5 1.57 -12.17 -20.35
N GLU A 6 1.52 -12.66 -21.58
CA GLU A 6 0.45 -13.59 -22.01
C GLU A 6 0.45 -14.90 -21.22
N ASN A 7 1.63 -15.43 -20.88
CA ASN A 7 1.73 -16.62 -20.03
C ASN A 7 1.28 -16.37 -18.58
N PHE A 8 1.30 -15.12 -18.11
CA PHE A 8 0.88 -14.74 -16.76
C PHE A 8 -0.62 -14.45 -16.65
N LEU A 9 -1.28 -14.07 -17.76
CA LEU A 9 -2.71 -13.72 -17.78
C LEU A 9 -3.64 -14.80 -17.20
N PRO A 10 -3.47 -16.11 -17.48
CA PRO A 10 -4.32 -17.13 -16.88
C PRO A 10 -4.19 -17.18 -15.36
N VAL A 11 -2.96 -17.07 -14.84
CA VAL A 11 -2.68 -17.11 -13.41
C VAL A 11 -3.28 -15.90 -12.69
N GLU A 12 -3.11 -14.71 -13.27
CA GLU A 12 -3.71 -13.48 -12.74
C GLU A 12 -5.24 -13.56 -12.70
N ARG A 13 -5.86 -14.02 -13.80
CA ARG A 13 -7.31 -14.20 -13.89
C ARG A 13 -7.84 -15.23 -12.90
N ASP A 14 -7.22 -16.40 -12.82
CA ASP A 14 -7.67 -17.48 -11.94
C ASP A 14 -7.55 -17.06 -10.48
N LEU A 15 -6.47 -16.35 -10.13
CA LEU A 15 -6.30 -15.77 -8.81
C LEU A 15 -7.34 -14.69 -8.51
N PHE A 16 -7.64 -13.82 -9.48
CA PHE A 16 -8.66 -12.79 -9.34
C PHE A 16 -10.03 -13.40 -9.03
N PHE A 17 -10.44 -14.44 -9.77
CA PHE A 17 -11.70 -15.13 -9.51
C PHE A 17 -11.67 -15.93 -8.21
N ALA A 18 -10.55 -16.57 -7.87
CA ALA A 18 -10.42 -17.30 -6.61
C ALA A 18 -10.57 -16.37 -5.40
N LEU A 19 -10.05 -15.14 -5.46
CA LEU A 19 -10.17 -14.17 -4.38
C LEU A 19 -11.57 -13.54 -4.32
N ASN A 20 -12.06 -13.00 -5.44
CA ASN A 20 -13.34 -12.27 -5.49
C ASN A 20 -14.57 -13.18 -5.43
N GLY A 21 -14.45 -14.44 -5.84
CA GLY A 21 -15.51 -15.45 -5.81
C GLY A 21 -15.44 -16.38 -4.59
N SER A 22 -14.63 -16.05 -3.57
CA SER A 22 -14.40 -16.93 -2.41
C SER A 22 -15.56 -16.96 -1.39
N ASP A 23 -16.53 -16.04 -1.48
CA ASP A 23 -17.61 -15.81 -0.51
C ASP A 23 -17.13 -15.74 0.96
N SER A 24 -15.84 -15.45 1.18
CA SER A 24 -15.19 -15.54 2.47
C SER A 24 -15.30 -14.24 3.22
N ILE A 25 -16.24 -14.18 4.17
CA ILE A 25 -16.44 -13.04 5.08
C ILE A 25 -15.14 -12.66 5.81
N PHE A 26 -14.29 -13.64 6.13
CA PHE A 26 -13.00 -13.36 6.74
C PHE A 26 -12.08 -12.58 5.81
N LEU A 27 -11.93 -13.02 4.55
CA LEU A 27 -11.10 -12.34 3.56
C LEU A 27 -11.63 -10.95 3.22
N ASP A 28 -12.96 -10.80 3.14
CA ASP A 28 -13.61 -9.51 2.92
C ASP A 28 -13.23 -8.50 4.01
N ASN A 29 -13.37 -8.90 5.28
CA ASN A 29 -13.02 -8.04 6.41
C ASN A 29 -11.51 -7.80 6.50
N LEU A 30 -10.69 -8.79 6.17
CA LEU A 30 -9.23 -8.66 6.17
C LEU A 30 -8.79 -7.60 5.15
N PHE A 31 -9.21 -7.71 3.90
CA PHE A 31 -8.84 -6.75 2.86
C PHE A 31 -9.41 -5.36 3.11
N TRP A 32 -10.65 -5.27 3.62
CA TRP A 32 -11.25 -4.00 4.00
C TRP A 32 -10.48 -3.30 5.11
N THR A 33 -10.06 -4.04 6.13
CA THR A 33 -9.26 -3.51 7.24
C THR A 33 -7.88 -3.11 6.75
N PHE A 34 -7.24 -3.97 5.94
CA PHE A 34 -5.88 -3.74 5.46
C PHE A 34 -5.77 -2.55 4.50
N THR A 35 -6.79 -2.28 3.69
CA THR A 35 -6.80 -1.15 2.74
C THR A 35 -7.50 0.09 3.29
N GLY A 36 -8.20 -0.03 4.42
CA GLY A 36 -9.02 1.02 5.01
C GLY A 36 -8.20 2.23 5.49
N ARG A 37 -8.56 3.42 4.99
CA ARG A 37 -7.90 4.68 5.38
C ARG A 37 -7.88 4.93 6.90
N TYR A 38 -8.91 4.46 7.61
CA TYR A 38 -9.06 4.66 9.05
C TYR A 38 -8.07 3.82 9.87
N VAL A 39 -7.43 2.82 9.27
CA VAL A 39 -6.34 2.05 9.90
C VAL A 39 -5.00 2.75 9.65
N TRP A 40 -4.76 3.18 8.41
CA TRP A 40 -3.50 3.80 8.02
C TRP A 40 -3.28 5.20 8.58
N VAL A 41 -4.33 6.04 8.65
CA VAL A 41 -4.19 7.41 9.16
C VAL A 41 -3.68 7.44 10.61
N PRO A 42 -4.28 6.70 11.57
CA PRO A 42 -3.74 6.61 12.92
C PRO A 42 -2.31 6.07 12.98
N LEU A 43 -2.00 5.04 12.18
CA LEU A 43 -0.65 4.46 12.13
C LEU A 43 0.39 5.49 11.67
N LEU A 44 0.08 6.26 10.62
CA LEU A 44 0.98 7.30 10.10
C LEU A 44 1.13 8.45 11.08
N LEU A 45 0.05 8.88 11.73
CA LEU A 45 0.10 9.89 12.79
C LEU A 45 0.98 9.41 13.96
N PHE A 46 0.82 8.15 14.37
CA PHE A 46 1.63 7.55 15.42
C PHE A 46 3.12 7.55 15.04
N LEU A 47 3.47 7.17 13.82
CA LEU A 47 4.86 7.21 13.33
C LEU A 47 5.44 8.63 13.38
N VAL A 48 4.69 9.62 12.91
CA VAL A 48 5.12 11.03 12.97
C VAL A 48 5.34 11.45 14.42
N VAL A 49 4.42 11.15 15.34
CA VAL A 49 4.59 11.43 16.77
C VAL A 49 5.87 10.78 17.32
N VAL A 50 6.12 9.52 16.99
CA VAL A 50 7.32 8.79 17.43
C VAL A 50 8.60 9.44 16.91
N PHE A 51 8.63 9.89 15.65
CA PHE A 51 9.80 10.58 15.09
C PHE A 51 10.17 11.84 15.88
N PHE A 52 9.18 12.60 16.34
CA PHE A 52 9.42 13.81 17.16
C PHE A 52 9.61 13.52 18.65
N TYR A 53 9.14 12.38 19.14
CA TYR A 53 9.29 11.96 20.53
C TYR A 53 10.65 11.31 20.82
N LYS A 54 11.19 10.53 19.87
CA LYS A 54 12.41 9.73 20.07
C LYS A 54 13.68 10.35 19.46
N SER A 55 13.55 11.32 18.57
CA SER A 55 14.68 11.90 17.86
C SER A 55 14.75 13.42 18.02
N PRO A 56 15.94 14.03 17.82
CA PRO A 56 16.07 15.48 17.71
C PRO A 56 15.11 16.04 16.65
N ARG A 57 14.54 17.23 16.90
CA ARG A 57 13.53 17.84 16.01
C ARG A 57 13.95 17.88 14.54
N ARG A 58 15.23 18.14 14.26
CA ARG A 58 15.77 18.17 12.89
C ARG A 58 15.67 16.81 12.19
N GLU A 59 15.99 15.73 12.91
CA GLU A 59 15.88 14.37 12.39
C GLU A 59 14.41 13.96 12.23
N GLY A 60 13.55 14.33 13.18
CA GLY A 60 12.11 14.09 13.08
C GLY A 60 11.47 14.78 11.85
N ILE A 61 11.87 16.03 11.57
CA ILE A 61 11.47 16.73 10.34
C ILE A 61 11.97 15.98 9.10
N LEU A 62 13.25 15.62 9.08
CA LEU A 62 13.84 14.93 7.93
C LEU A 62 13.15 13.58 7.67
N ALA A 63 12.91 12.78 8.71
CA ALA A 63 12.19 11.51 8.63
C ALA A 63 10.75 11.70 8.12
N THR A 64 10.04 12.72 8.61
CA THR A 64 8.68 13.04 8.15
C THR A 64 8.66 13.43 6.67
N VAL A 65 9.63 14.24 6.22
CA VAL A 65 9.76 14.61 4.80
C VAL A 65 10.02 13.37 3.93
N PHE A 66 10.95 12.50 4.33
CA PHE A 66 11.21 11.27 3.57
C PHE A 66 10.01 10.31 3.58
N LEU A 67 9.24 10.25 4.66
CA LEU A 67 7.99 9.49 4.69
C LEU A 67 7.01 10.03 3.62
N ILE A 68 6.78 11.35 3.57
CA ILE A 68 5.90 11.96 2.57
C ILE A 68 6.41 11.70 1.14
N LEU A 69 7.72 11.85 0.91
CA LEU A 69 8.34 11.58 -0.39
C LEU A 69 8.18 10.12 -0.80
N LEU A 70 8.33 9.18 0.14
CA LEU A 70 8.11 7.76 -0.12
C LEU A 70 6.67 7.50 -0.56
N PHE A 71 5.68 8.07 0.12
CA PHE A 71 4.28 7.94 -0.27
C PHE A 71 4.02 8.52 -1.67
N ALA A 72 4.54 9.71 -1.96
CA ALA A 72 4.40 10.33 -3.28
C ALA A 72 5.07 9.49 -4.38
N LEU A 73 6.25 8.94 -4.11
CA LEU A 73 6.95 8.08 -5.06
C LEU A 73 6.17 6.78 -5.31
N CYS A 74 5.67 6.13 -4.25
CA CYS A 74 4.85 4.93 -4.38
C CYS A 74 3.57 5.21 -5.18
N ASP A 75 2.92 6.36 -4.96
CA ASP A 75 1.72 6.76 -5.71
C ASP A 75 2.03 7.04 -7.19
N GLN A 76 3.12 7.75 -7.49
CA GLN A 76 3.54 8.01 -8.86
C GLN A 76 3.95 6.73 -9.60
N VAL A 77 4.66 5.82 -8.92
CA VAL A 77 5.02 4.51 -9.49
C VAL A 77 3.75 3.68 -9.73
N SER A 78 2.82 3.65 -8.77
CA SER A 78 1.52 2.98 -8.92
C SER A 78 0.74 3.53 -10.11
N SER A 79 0.58 4.85 -10.19
CA SER A 79 -0.20 5.52 -11.21
C SER A 79 0.45 5.50 -12.59
N GLY A 80 1.78 5.56 -12.65
CA GLY A 80 2.53 5.62 -13.90
C GLY A 80 2.85 4.26 -14.51
N LEU A 81 3.09 3.23 -13.68
CA LEU A 81 3.48 1.90 -14.18
C LEU A 81 2.38 0.85 -14.08
N PHE A 82 1.55 0.89 -13.03
CA PHE A 82 0.62 -0.19 -12.73
C PHE A 82 -0.84 0.13 -13.04
N LYS A 83 -1.24 1.41 -13.01
CA LYS A 83 -2.57 1.89 -13.41
C LYS A 83 -2.65 2.68 -14.74
N PRO A 84 -1.65 2.68 -15.66
CA PRO A 84 -1.71 3.51 -16.86
C PRO A 84 -2.82 3.09 -17.82
#